data_AF-V9DGV8-F1
#
_entry.id   AF-V9DGV8-F1
#
_cell.length_a   1.000
_cell.length_b   1.000
_cell.length_c   1.000
_cell.angle_alpha   90.00
_cell.angle_beta   90.00
_cell.angle_gamma   90.00
#
_symmetry.space_group_name_H-M   'P 1'
#
loop_
_entity.id
_entity.type
_entity.pdbx_description
1 polymer ?
#
loop_
_entity_poly.entity_id
_entity_poly.type
_entity_poly.pdbx_seq_one_letter_code
_entity_poly.pdbx_strand_id
1 'polypeptide(L)'
;MAGYKGTVAIAPPTPQYQLLEENLADPVNAEASFIAAQQHSRIAAVAAGFPSFNYSGMTPLAYDRWMNVLVPFSGCNPTASQVFADVSPDQLVQPGWNTHPAVQRYANMSQNGRRLFEGPLLVLGGDADQIVFVSQLSSAVNDTCNMLEQGGWEESLESVTYQDMDHFPVVQASSAKWLPWVKDRLSDNVVLGPGCVQSVVKGTRTDVTWRRRPRTSWWNGRAHRTGGSCHSKESRVLYVHGEDPGGTTVLAFLGNA
;
A
#
# COMPACT_ATOMS: atom_id res chain seq x y z
N MET A 1 -20.54 1.43 12.32
CA MET A 1 -19.71 1.38 13.57
C MET A 1 -19.64 2.76 14.20
N ALA A 2 -19.86 2.90 15.52
CA ALA A 2 -19.69 4.20 16.18
C ALA A 2 -18.18 4.52 16.31
N GLY A 3 -17.72 5.59 15.67
CA GLY A 3 -16.36 6.12 15.83
C GLY A 3 -15.54 6.28 14.54
N TYR A 4 -15.88 5.61 13.44
CA TYR A 4 -15.16 5.76 12.18
C TYR A 4 -15.60 7.01 11.42
N LYS A 5 -14.65 7.88 11.05
CA LYS A 5 -14.95 9.16 10.37
C LYS A 5 -14.48 9.21 8.90
N GLY A 6 -13.82 8.16 8.43
CA GLY A 6 -13.36 7.98 7.05
C GLY A 6 -11.97 7.35 6.95
N THR A 7 -11.59 6.94 5.73
CA THR A 7 -10.26 6.38 5.41
C THR A 7 -9.53 7.21 4.37
N VAL A 8 -8.21 7.30 4.57
CA VAL A 8 -7.28 7.70 3.51
C VAL A 8 -6.49 6.48 3.07
N ALA A 9 -6.50 6.21 1.77
CA ALA A 9 -5.71 5.20 1.10
C ALA A 9 -4.77 5.88 0.10
N ILE A 10 -3.47 5.74 0.28
CA ILE A 10 -2.44 6.34 -0.60
C ILE A 10 -1.72 5.20 -1.31
N ALA A 11 -1.73 5.24 -2.64
CA ALA A 11 -1.25 4.16 -3.51
C ALA A 11 -1.69 2.77 -3.03
N PRO A 12 -3.01 2.54 -2.81
CA PRO A 12 -3.48 1.26 -2.28
C PRO A 12 -3.22 0.14 -3.29
N PRO A 13 -2.72 -1.04 -2.85
CA PRO A 13 -2.46 -2.14 -3.76
C PRO A 13 -3.76 -2.60 -4.41
N THR A 14 -3.72 -2.68 -5.73
CA THR A 14 -4.77 -3.17 -6.64
C THR A 14 -4.60 -4.69 -6.84
N PRO A 15 -5.45 -5.40 -7.60
CA PRO A 15 -5.41 -6.87 -7.68
C PRO A 15 -4.23 -7.46 -8.47
N GLN A 16 -3.02 -7.24 -7.95
CA GLN A 16 -1.74 -7.67 -8.54
C GLN A 16 -1.60 -9.20 -8.70
N TYR A 17 -2.31 -10.00 -7.89
CA TYR A 17 -2.29 -11.46 -8.00
C TYR A 17 -3.02 -11.99 -9.25
N GLN A 18 -4.05 -11.29 -9.71
CA GLN A 18 -4.83 -11.68 -10.91
C GLN A 18 -4.10 -11.33 -12.19
N LEU A 19 -3.32 -10.24 -12.16
CA LEU A 19 -2.56 -9.75 -13.30
C LEU A 19 -1.18 -10.43 -13.42
N LEU A 20 -0.82 -11.30 -12.48
CA LEU A 20 0.50 -11.93 -12.42
C LEU A 20 0.82 -12.75 -13.68
N GLU A 21 -0.10 -13.61 -14.13
CA GLU A 21 0.13 -14.45 -15.31
C GLU A 21 0.15 -13.64 -16.61
N GLU A 22 -0.76 -12.66 -16.73
CA GLU A 22 -0.83 -11.76 -17.88
C GLU A 22 0.43 -10.89 -18.00
N ASN A 23 0.92 -10.36 -16.87
CA ASN A 23 2.13 -9.56 -16.86
C ASN A 23 3.38 -10.41 -17.15
N LEU A 24 3.53 -11.59 -16.52
CA LEU A 24 4.68 -12.47 -16.76
C LEU A 24 4.76 -13.00 -18.20
N ALA A 25 3.66 -12.93 -18.98
CA ALA A 25 3.66 -13.28 -20.39
C ALA A 25 4.32 -12.22 -21.30
N ASP A 26 4.49 -10.98 -20.83
CA ASP A 26 5.19 -9.91 -21.54
C ASP A 26 6.51 -9.53 -20.83
N PRO A 27 7.67 -10.04 -21.28
CA PRO A 27 8.96 -9.78 -20.64
C PRO A 27 9.45 -8.33 -20.78
N VAL A 28 8.82 -7.50 -21.64
CA VAL A 28 9.16 -6.08 -21.79
C VAL A 28 8.32 -5.20 -20.86
N ASN A 29 7.27 -5.77 -20.26
CA ASN A 29 6.42 -5.05 -19.32
C ASN A 29 7.16 -4.81 -17.99
N ALA A 30 7.40 -3.53 -17.67
CA ALA A 30 8.04 -3.10 -16.43
C ALA A 30 7.28 -3.59 -15.18
N GLU A 31 5.96 -3.71 -15.27
CA GLU A 31 5.12 -4.29 -14.22
C GLU A 31 5.46 -5.76 -13.96
N ALA A 32 5.65 -6.54 -15.02
CA ALA A 32 6.00 -7.95 -14.92
C ALA A 32 7.31 -8.15 -14.18
N SER A 33 8.31 -7.33 -14.50
CA SER A 33 9.62 -7.36 -13.84
C SER A 33 9.52 -7.03 -12.36
N PHE A 34 8.74 -6.01 -11.99
CA PHE A 34 8.53 -5.65 -10.59
C PHE A 34 7.79 -6.75 -9.82
N ILE A 35 6.70 -7.27 -10.40
CA ILE A 35 5.91 -8.34 -9.77
C ILE A 35 6.75 -9.61 -9.60
N ALA A 36 7.54 -9.98 -10.61
CA ALA A 36 8.47 -11.11 -10.56
C ALA A 36 9.51 -10.93 -9.45
N ALA A 37 10.14 -9.75 -9.38
CA ALA A 37 11.13 -9.42 -8.37
C ALA A 37 10.56 -9.55 -6.94
N GLN A 38 9.28 -9.26 -6.75
CA GLN A 38 8.60 -9.31 -5.44
C GLN A 38 7.89 -10.65 -5.15
N GLN A 39 7.99 -11.66 -6.02
CA GLN A 39 7.26 -12.93 -5.89
C GLN A 39 7.50 -13.59 -4.53
N HIS A 40 8.76 -13.64 -4.10
CA HIS A 40 9.18 -14.24 -2.83
C HIS A 40 8.46 -13.60 -1.62
N SER A 41 8.32 -12.27 -1.62
CA SER A 41 7.65 -11.53 -0.55
C SER A 41 6.15 -11.86 -0.51
N ARG A 42 5.51 -12.02 -1.68
CA ARG A 42 4.10 -12.43 -1.77
C ARG A 42 3.88 -13.86 -1.28
N ILE A 43 4.75 -14.79 -1.67
CA ILE A 43 4.68 -16.18 -1.21
C ILE A 43 4.83 -16.24 0.31
N ALA A 44 5.74 -15.46 0.88
CA ALA A 44 5.91 -15.39 2.32
C ALA A 44 4.67 -14.82 3.02
N ALA A 45 4.04 -13.80 2.45
CA ALA A 45 2.78 -13.24 2.95
C ALA A 45 1.64 -14.29 2.95
N VAL A 46 1.52 -15.06 1.87
CA VAL A 46 0.56 -16.18 1.81
C VAL A 46 0.90 -17.25 2.86
N ALA A 47 2.17 -17.63 3.00
CA ALA A 47 2.59 -18.64 3.98
C ALA A 47 2.34 -18.19 5.43
N ALA A 48 2.44 -16.89 5.73
CA ALA A 48 2.10 -16.34 7.03
C ALA A 48 0.60 -16.45 7.33
N GLY A 49 -0.27 -16.14 6.36
CA GLY A 49 -1.73 -16.27 6.52
C GLY A 49 -2.26 -17.70 6.40
N PHE A 50 -1.54 -18.56 5.67
CA PHE A 50 -1.90 -19.95 5.37
C PHE A 50 -0.67 -20.87 5.55
N PRO A 51 -0.32 -21.26 6.78
CA PRO A 51 0.90 -22.03 7.05
C PRO A 51 1.00 -23.35 6.28
N SER A 52 -0.12 -23.98 5.93
CA SER A 52 -0.16 -25.19 5.10
C SER A 52 0.38 -24.99 3.68
N PHE A 53 0.47 -23.75 3.18
CA PHE A 53 1.10 -23.43 1.90
C PHE A 53 2.62 -23.64 1.94
N ASN A 54 3.24 -23.53 3.11
CA ASN A 54 4.63 -23.90 3.38
C ASN A 54 5.62 -23.41 2.30
N TYR A 55 5.47 -22.15 1.87
CA TYR A 55 6.35 -21.51 0.87
C TYR A 55 6.48 -22.26 -0.46
N SER A 56 5.53 -23.13 -0.83
CA SER A 56 5.65 -24.03 -1.98
C SER A 56 5.80 -23.33 -3.34
N GLY A 57 5.59 -22.01 -3.40
CA GLY A 57 5.82 -21.18 -4.57
C GLY A 57 7.22 -20.59 -4.71
N MET A 58 8.13 -20.80 -3.75
CA MET A 58 9.51 -20.28 -3.83
C MET A 58 10.43 -21.26 -4.55
N THR A 59 11.29 -20.73 -5.42
CA THR A 59 12.46 -21.48 -5.91
C THR A 59 13.39 -21.80 -4.73
N PRO A 60 14.24 -22.84 -4.82
CA PRO A 60 15.20 -23.15 -3.76
C PRO A 60 16.10 -21.97 -3.39
N LEU A 61 16.53 -21.18 -4.38
CA LEU A 61 17.32 -19.96 -4.17
C LEU A 61 16.52 -18.88 -3.42
N ALA A 62 15.27 -18.65 -3.82
CA ALA A 62 14.41 -17.68 -3.16
C ALA A 62 14.14 -18.08 -1.70
N TYR A 63 13.88 -19.37 -1.45
CA TYR A 63 13.65 -19.91 -0.11
C TYR A 63 14.90 -19.78 0.77
N ASP A 64 16.08 -20.15 0.26
CA ASP A 64 17.34 -20.04 0.99
C ASP A 64 17.65 -18.59 1.39
N ARG A 65 17.58 -17.65 0.44
CA ARG A 65 17.79 -16.22 0.73
C ARG A 65 16.74 -15.68 1.69
N TRP A 66 15.49 -16.11 1.58
CA TRP A 66 14.44 -15.69 2.52
C TRP A 66 14.72 -16.20 3.94
N MET A 67 14.90 -17.50 4.11
CA MET A 67 14.96 -18.15 5.42
C MET A 67 16.33 -18.04 6.11
N ASN A 68 17.42 -18.02 5.34
CA ASN A 68 18.78 -18.05 5.89
C ASN A 68 19.48 -16.68 5.84
N VAL A 69 18.93 -15.72 5.09
CA VAL A 69 19.46 -14.34 5.07
C VAL A 69 18.42 -13.37 5.61
N LEU A 70 17.26 -13.22 4.98
CA LEU A 70 16.31 -12.14 5.32
C LEU A 70 15.68 -12.31 6.71
N VAL A 71 15.13 -13.49 7.02
CA VAL A 71 14.45 -13.78 8.30
C VAL A 71 15.38 -13.60 9.51
N PRO A 72 16.63 -14.11 9.53
CA PRO A 72 17.56 -13.92 10.65
C PRO A 72 17.87 -12.45 10.95
N PHE A 73 17.86 -11.59 9.94
CA PHE A 73 18.05 -10.15 10.11
C PHE A 73 16.77 -9.39 10.46
N SER A 74 15.62 -10.08 10.57
CA SER A 74 14.30 -9.44 10.65
C SER A 74 14.14 -8.37 9.55
N GLY A 75 14.64 -8.68 8.35
CA GLY A 75 14.68 -7.75 7.24
C GLY A 75 13.30 -7.47 6.66
N CYS A 76 13.07 -6.22 6.25
CA CYS A 76 11.84 -5.77 5.58
C CYS A 76 12.13 -5.45 4.10
N ASN A 77 11.18 -4.81 3.40
CA ASN A 77 11.29 -4.45 1.98
C ASN A 77 12.67 -3.91 1.55
N PRO A 78 13.29 -2.91 2.22
CA PRO A 78 14.60 -2.42 1.80
C PRO A 78 15.69 -3.48 1.89
N THR A 79 15.67 -4.31 2.94
CA THR A 79 16.61 -5.42 3.12
C THR A 79 16.36 -6.51 2.08
N ALA A 80 15.11 -6.83 1.79
CA ALA A 80 14.74 -7.78 0.74
C ALA A 80 15.27 -7.34 -0.63
N SER A 81 15.10 -6.06 -0.99
CA SER A 81 15.66 -5.52 -2.24
C SER A 81 17.17 -5.69 -2.33
N GLN A 82 17.90 -5.59 -1.22
CA GLN A 82 19.35 -5.83 -1.20
C GLN A 82 19.69 -7.33 -1.23
N VAL A 83 18.96 -8.15 -0.48
CA VAL A 83 19.13 -9.60 -0.42
C VAL A 83 18.87 -10.26 -1.76
N PHE A 84 18.11 -9.63 -2.67
CA PHE A 84 17.82 -10.17 -4.00
C PHE A 84 18.41 -9.34 -5.16
N ALA A 85 19.24 -8.33 -4.88
CA ALA A 85 19.72 -7.37 -5.88
C ALA A 85 20.58 -7.99 -7.01
N ASP A 86 21.28 -9.09 -6.71
CA ASP A 86 22.16 -9.83 -7.63
C ASP A 86 21.48 -11.05 -8.27
N VAL A 87 20.17 -11.23 -8.07
CA VAL A 87 19.41 -12.37 -8.61
C VAL A 87 18.54 -11.89 -9.77
N SER A 88 18.64 -12.57 -10.91
CA SER A 88 17.79 -12.25 -12.05
C SER A 88 16.36 -12.80 -11.83
N PRO A 89 15.32 -12.14 -12.38
CA PRO A 89 13.93 -12.57 -12.17
C PRO A 89 13.66 -14.04 -12.53
N ASP A 90 14.31 -14.60 -13.55
CA ASP A 90 14.18 -16.00 -13.97
C ASP A 90 14.64 -17.00 -12.91
N GLN A 91 15.51 -16.60 -11.98
CA GLN A 91 15.94 -17.44 -10.86
C GLN A 91 14.98 -17.36 -9.64
N LEU A 92 14.11 -16.34 -9.61
CA LEU A 92 13.14 -16.10 -8.55
C LEU A 92 11.74 -16.60 -8.90
N VAL A 93 11.36 -16.55 -10.18
CA VAL A 93 10.02 -16.89 -10.65
C VAL A 93 9.80 -18.40 -10.63
N GLN A 94 8.65 -18.81 -10.10
CA GLN A 94 8.19 -20.20 -10.13
C GLN A 94 6.81 -20.24 -10.77
N PRO A 95 6.66 -20.70 -12.02
CA PRO A 95 5.37 -20.66 -12.71
C PRO A 95 4.25 -21.37 -11.94
N GLY A 96 3.02 -20.84 -12.05
CA GLY A 96 1.80 -21.48 -11.54
C GLY A 96 1.60 -21.47 -10.03
N TRP A 97 2.52 -20.90 -9.23
CA TRP A 97 2.37 -20.84 -7.77
C TRP A 97 1.08 -20.15 -7.32
N ASN A 98 0.63 -19.17 -8.10
CA ASN A 98 -0.57 -18.39 -7.86
C ASN A 98 -1.87 -19.17 -8.04
N THR A 99 -1.86 -20.31 -8.73
CA THR A 99 -3.04 -21.18 -8.90
C THR A 99 -3.38 -21.94 -7.61
N HIS A 100 -2.47 -21.96 -6.63
CA HIS A 100 -2.68 -22.68 -5.38
C HIS A 100 -3.88 -22.09 -4.59
N PRO A 101 -4.79 -22.93 -4.03
CA PRO A 101 -6.00 -22.44 -3.35
C PRO A 101 -5.75 -21.43 -2.21
N ALA A 102 -4.66 -21.63 -1.44
CA ALA A 102 -4.27 -20.68 -0.40
C ALA A 102 -3.91 -19.31 -0.97
N VAL A 103 -3.24 -19.26 -2.13
CA VAL A 103 -2.87 -18.00 -2.79
C VAL A 103 -4.11 -17.31 -3.34
N GLN A 104 -5.01 -18.05 -3.99
CA GLN A 104 -6.28 -17.51 -4.48
C GLN A 104 -7.14 -16.94 -3.35
N ARG A 105 -7.21 -17.65 -2.22
CA ARG A 105 -7.91 -17.17 -1.04
C ARG A 105 -7.25 -15.93 -0.45
N TYR A 106 -5.92 -15.92 -0.33
CA TYR A 106 -5.16 -14.75 0.11
C TYR A 106 -5.43 -13.53 -0.78
N ALA A 107 -5.30 -13.70 -2.10
CA ALA A 107 -5.57 -12.66 -3.08
C ALA A 107 -6.98 -12.10 -2.93
N ASN A 108 -8.00 -12.96 -2.77
CA ASN A 108 -9.37 -12.51 -2.54
C ASN A 108 -9.59 -11.84 -1.16
N MET A 109 -8.65 -11.90 -0.23
CA MET A 109 -8.74 -11.15 1.03
C MET A 109 -7.97 -9.83 0.94
N SER A 110 -6.82 -9.82 0.26
CA SER A 110 -5.88 -8.70 0.24
C SER A 110 -6.16 -7.66 -0.86
N GLN A 111 -7.13 -7.90 -1.74
CA GLN A 111 -7.45 -7.01 -2.85
C GLN A 111 -8.28 -5.81 -2.41
N ASN A 112 -7.82 -4.60 -2.78
CA ASN A 112 -8.59 -3.36 -2.61
C ASN A 112 -9.43 -3.03 -3.85
N GLY A 113 -10.51 -2.28 -3.63
CA GLY A 113 -11.51 -1.93 -4.65
C GLY A 113 -12.54 -3.03 -4.87
N ARG A 114 -13.65 -2.68 -5.55
CA ARG A 114 -14.78 -3.58 -5.83
C ARG A 114 -15.39 -4.23 -4.58
N ARG A 115 -15.37 -3.50 -3.46
CA ARG A 115 -15.88 -3.94 -2.16
C ARG A 115 -16.74 -2.86 -1.54
N LEU A 116 -17.68 -3.30 -0.71
CA LEU A 116 -18.40 -2.40 0.19
C LEU A 116 -17.43 -1.82 1.23
N PHE A 117 -17.62 -0.55 1.56
CA PHE A 117 -16.93 0.19 2.62
C PHE A 117 -17.95 0.97 3.46
N GLU A 118 -17.52 1.57 4.57
CA GLU A 118 -18.37 2.40 5.43
C GLU A 118 -17.65 3.73 5.68
N GLY A 119 -18.38 4.83 5.53
CA GLY A 119 -17.90 6.20 5.64
C GLY A 119 -17.12 6.71 4.43
N PRO A 120 -16.72 8.00 4.45
CA PRO A 120 -15.97 8.62 3.36
C PRO A 120 -14.61 7.97 3.09
N LEU A 121 -14.30 7.75 1.82
CA LEU A 121 -13.04 7.19 1.34
C LEU A 121 -12.28 8.20 0.47
N LEU A 122 -11.05 8.52 0.84
CA LEU A 122 -10.10 9.25 0.01
C LEU A 122 -9.06 8.30 -0.56
N VAL A 123 -8.97 8.22 -1.88
CA VAL A 123 -7.97 7.46 -2.62
C VAL A 123 -7.01 8.43 -3.30
N LEU A 124 -5.71 8.24 -3.08
CA LEU A 124 -4.65 9.08 -3.65
C LEU A 124 -3.69 8.19 -4.45
N GLY A 125 -3.31 8.62 -5.65
CA GLY A 125 -2.37 7.88 -6.51
C GLY A 125 -1.48 8.80 -7.32
N GLY A 126 -0.33 8.28 -7.73
CA GLY A 126 0.57 8.96 -8.67
C GLY A 126 0.37 8.39 -10.08
N ASP A 127 0.38 9.22 -11.12
CA ASP A 127 0.25 8.72 -12.50
C ASP A 127 1.54 8.06 -13.04
N ALA A 128 2.68 8.34 -12.41
CA ALA A 128 3.97 7.74 -12.71
C ALA A 128 4.34 6.62 -11.72
N ASP A 129 3.39 6.15 -10.89
CA ASP A 129 3.62 5.09 -9.91
C ASP A 129 4.02 3.76 -10.60
N GLN A 130 5.23 3.29 -10.29
CA GLN A 130 5.81 2.05 -10.85
C GLN A 130 5.55 0.79 -10.00
N ILE A 131 4.83 0.93 -8.88
CA ILE A 131 4.53 -0.13 -7.90
C ILE A 131 3.03 -0.46 -7.94
N VAL A 132 2.20 0.58 -7.97
CA VAL A 132 0.74 0.52 -8.09
C VAL A 132 0.35 1.34 -9.32
N PHE A 133 0.29 0.65 -10.47
CA PHE A 133 0.03 1.30 -11.75
C PHE A 133 -1.30 2.05 -11.75
N VAL A 134 -1.26 3.30 -12.21
CA VAL A 134 -2.43 4.20 -12.22
C VAL A 134 -3.61 3.64 -13.01
N SER A 135 -3.35 2.84 -14.05
CA SER A 135 -4.39 2.15 -14.84
C SER A 135 -5.22 1.20 -13.97
N GLN A 136 -4.56 0.42 -13.11
CA GLN A 136 -5.24 -0.51 -12.20
C GLN A 136 -5.97 0.22 -11.09
N LEU A 137 -5.35 1.27 -10.54
CA LEU A 137 -5.98 2.08 -9.50
C LEU A 137 -7.24 2.76 -10.04
N SER A 138 -7.16 3.34 -11.23
CA SER A 138 -8.29 3.98 -11.91
C SER A 138 -9.39 2.98 -12.23
N SER A 139 -9.04 1.77 -12.70
CA SER A 139 -10.03 0.70 -12.91
C SER A 139 -10.74 0.31 -11.61
N ALA A 140 -9.99 0.09 -10.52
CA ALA A 140 -10.57 -0.27 -9.23
C ALA A 140 -11.46 0.85 -8.65
N VAL A 141 -11.06 2.12 -8.81
CA VAL A 141 -11.87 3.28 -8.42
C VAL A 141 -13.15 3.35 -9.25
N ASN A 142 -13.06 3.25 -10.58
CA ASN A 142 -14.22 3.30 -11.47
C ASN A 142 -15.23 2.20 -11.16
N ASP A 143 -14.77 0.96 -10.97
CA ASP A 143 -15.66 -0.14 -10.63
C ASP A 143 -16.34 0.08 -9.28
N THR A 144 -15.61 0.61 -8.30
CA THR A 144 -16.19 0.93 -6.98
C THR A 144 -17.18 2.10 -7.07
N CYS A 145 -16.92 3.10 -7.91
CA CYS A 145 -17.85 4.21 -8.15
C CYS A 145 -19.13 3.74 -8.86
N ASN A 146 -19.02 2.86 -9.85
CA ASN A 146 -20.18 2.25 -10.50
C ASN A 146 -21.03 1.45 -9.51
N MET A 147 -20.41 0.75 -8.56
CA MET A 147 -21.12 0.06 -7.48
C MET A 147 -21.88 1.02 -6.56
N LEU A 148 -21.30 2.19 -6.23
CA LEU A 148 -21.98 3.22 -5.43
C LEU A 148 -23.27 3.70 -6.12
N GLU A 149 -23.16 4.03 -7.41
CA GLU A 149 -24.27 4.55 -8.22
C GLU A 149 -25.38 3.51 -8.43
N GLN A 150 -25.01 2.26 -8.76
CA GLN A 150 -25.98 1.20 -9.06
C GLN A 150 -26.62 0.62 -7.79
N GLY A 151 -25.89 0.60 -6.68
CA GLY A 151 -26.31 -0.02 -5.43
C GLY A 151 -27.19 0.87 -4.55
N GLY A 152 -27.41 2.15 -4.91
CA GLY A 152 -28.05 3.12 -4.03
C GLY A 152 -27.30 3.27 -2.70
N TRP A 153 -25.97 3.20 -2.77
CA TRP A 153 -25.11 3.10 -1.60
C TRP A 153 -24.66 4.51 -1.20
N GLU A 154 -25.14 4.96 -0.04
CA GLU A 154 -25.00 6.33 0.48
C GLU A 154 -23.61 6.62 1.08
N GLU A 155 -22.54 6.24 0.38
CA GLU A 155 -21.16 6.52 0.78
C GLU A 155 -20.46 7.46 -0.20
N SER A 156 -19.33 8.04 0.22
CA SER A 156 -18.56 8.96 -0.61
C SER A 156 -17.17 8.42 -0.91
N LEU A 157 -16.77 8.48 -2.19
CA LEU A 157 -15.43 8.19 -2.66
C LEU A 157 -14.85 9.41 -3.37
N GLU A 158 -13.73 9.92 -2.87
CA GLU A 158 -12.93 10.93 -3.56
C GLU A 158 -11.61 10.30 -4.04
N SER A 159 -11.31 10.40 -5.33
CA SER A 159 -10.05 9.96 -5.92
C SER A 159 -9.26 11.16 -6.44
N VAL A 160 -7.97 11.22 -6.12
CA VAL A 160 -7.06 12.27 -6.59
C VAL A 160 -5.79 11.64 -7.16
N THR A 161 -5.55 11.87 -8.44
CA THR A 161 -4.31 11.46 -9.12
C THR A 161 -3.34 12.64 -9.20
N TYR A 162 -2.10 12.43 -8.81
CA TYR A 162 -1.03 13.43 -8.85
C TYR A 162 -0.12 13.19 -10.03
N GLN A 163 0.03 14.20 -10.87
CA GLN A 163 0.85 14.15 -12.07
C GLN A 163 2.35 14.10 -11.74
N ASP A 164 3.10 13.30 -12.50
CA ASP A 164 4.55 13.10 -12.43
C ASP A 164 5.02 12.56 -11.06
N MET A 165 4.10 11.97 -10.28
CA MET A 165 4.41 11.40 -8.97
C MET A 165 4.49 9.88 -9.03
N ASP A 166 5.59 9.34 -8.52
CA ASP A 166 5.79 7.90 -8.29
C ASP A 166 5.25 7.49 -6.90
N HIS A 167 5.36 6.20 -6.56
CA HIS A 167 4.77 5.53 -5.40
C HIS A 167 5.07 6.18 -4.05
N PHE A 168 6.33 6.54 -3.79
CA PHE A 168 6.71 7.21 -2.55
C PHE A 168 6.53 8.74 -2.61
N PRO A 169 6.92 9.43 -3.71
CA PRO A 169 6.67 10.86 -3.85
C PRO A 169 5.21 11.29 -3.68
N VAL A 170 4.23 10.49 -4.11
CA VAL A 170 2.80 10.84 -3.97
C VAL A 170 2.39 11.03 -2.51
N VAL A 171 3.00 10.32 -1.55
CA VAL A 171 2.71 10.48 -0.11
C VAL A 171 2.97 11.92 0.33
N GLN A 172 4.11 12.48 -0.09
CA GLN A 172 4.49 13.85 0.24
C GLN A 172 3.69 14.87 -0.57
N ALA A 173 3.55 14.64 -1.88
CA ALA A 173 2.81 15.54 -2.77
C ALA A 173 1.33 15.70 -2.36
N SER A 174 0.74 14.64 -1.83
CA SER A 174 -0.66 14.61 -1.39
C SER A 174 -0.89 15.07 0.04
N SER A 175 0.15 15.36 0.82
CA SER A 175 0.02 15.78 2.23
C SER A 175 -0.89 17.00 2.42
N ALA A 176 -0.83 17.96 1.51
CA ALA A 176 -1.69 19.14 1.51
C ALA A 176 -3.18 18.83 1.21
N LYS A 177 -3.50 17.61 0.76
CA LYS A 177 -4.87 17.13 0.56
C LYS A 177 -5.33 16.27 1.73
N TRP A 178 -4.60 15.22 2.09
CA TRP A 178 -5.11 14.25 3.07
C TRP A 178 -5.07 14.77 4.51
N LEU A 179 -4.11 15.62 4.89
CA LEU A 179 -4.07 16.17 6.26
C LEU A 179 -5.28 17.08 6.56
N PRO A 180 -5.62 18.08 5.72
CA PRO A 180 -6.87 18.84 5.90
C PRO A 180 -8.12 17.97 5.81
N TRP A 181 -8.17 17.03 4.86
CA TRP A 181 -9.31 16.13 4.67
C TRP A 181 -9.63 15.31 5.93
N VAL A 182 -8.60 14.83 6.62
CA VAL A 182 -8.72 14.13 7.92
C VAL A 182 -9.16 15.10 9.00
N LYS A 183 -8.52 16.27 9.09
CA LYS A 183 -8.85 17.29 10.10
C LYS A 183 -10.32 17.68 10.03
N ASP A 184 -10.87 17.88 8.83
CA ASP A 184 -12.26 18.30 8.65
C ASP A 184 -13.23 17.26 9.25
N ARG A 185 -12.99 15.98 8.96
CA ARG A 185 -13.81 14.86 9.48
C ARG A 185 -13.70 14.65 10.99
N LEU A 186 -12.51 14.86 11.55
CA LEU A 186 -12.30 14.80 13.00
C LEU A 186 -12.86 16.01 13.73
N SER A 187 -13.13 17.12 13.03
CA SER A 187 -13.71 18.35 13.58
C SER A 187 -15.21 18.46 13.33
N ASP A 188 -15.85 17.39 12.83
CA ASP A 188 -17.24 17.37 12.34
C ASP A 188 -17.55 18.49 11.31
N ASN A 189 -16.53 18.96 10.59
CA ASN A 189 -16.69 19.84 9.45
C ASN A 189 -17.08 19.03 8.21
N VAL A 190 -17.94 19.63 7.39
CA VAL A 190 -18.43 19.20 6.06
C VAL A 190 -17.99 17.78 5.63
N VAL A 191 -18.94 16.86 5.69
CA VAL A 191 -18.86 15.57 5.00
C VAL A 191 -19.35 15.82 3.56
N LEU A 192 -18.57 15.40 2.57
CA LEU A 192 -19.02 15.39 1.17
C LEU A 192 -20.32 14.59 1.08
N GLY A 193 -21.25 15.02 0.23
CA GLY A 193 -22.44 14.22 -0.09
C GLY A 193 -22.06 12.85 -0.68
N PRO A 194 -23.01 11.90 -0.70
CA PRO A 194 -22.78 10.58 -1.28
C PRO A 194 -22.37 10.69 -2.76
N GLY A 195 -21.64 9.69 -3.24
CA GLY A 195 -21.22 9.58 -4.64
C GLY A 195 -19.71 9.56 -4.83
N CYS A 196 -19.30 9.67 -6.09
CA CYS A 196 -17.91 9.54 -6.51
C CYS A 196 -17.40 10.83 -7.16
N VAL A 197 -16.24 11.30 -6.71
CA VAL A 197 -15.53 12.45 -7.29
C VAL A 197 -14.12 12.02 -7.65
N GLN A 198 -13.70 12.32 -8.88
CA GLN A 198 -12.34 12.06 -9.34
C GLN A 198 -11.70 13.34 -9.86
N SER A 199 -10.43 13.55 -9.54
CA SER A 199 -9.69 14.75 -9.95
C SER A 199 -8.22 14.45 -10.21
N VAL A 200 -7.58 15.36 -10.97
CA VAL A 200 -6.14 15.30 -11.27
C VAL A 200 -5.47 16.58 -10.82
N VAL A 201 -4.38 16.46 -10.07
CA VAL A 201 -3.52 17.58 -9.68
C VAL A 201 -2.32 17.61 -10.62
N LYS A 202 -2.21 18.68 -11.40
CA LYS A 202 -1.12 18.90 -12.35
C LYS A 202 -0.05 19.83 -11.78
N GLY A 203 1.21 19.59 -12.14
CA GLY A 203 2.35 20.43 -11.81
C GLY A 203 2.80 20.37 -10.35
N THR A 204 3.91 21.06 -10.05
CA THR A 204 4.44 21.16 -8.69
C THR A 204 3.72 22.26 -7.91
N ARG A 205 3.10 21.91 -6.78
CA ARG A 205 2.63 22.89 -5.80
C ARG A 205 3.84 23.54 -5.12
N THR A 206 4.33 24.63 -5.69
CA THR A 206 5.45 25.42 -5.17
C THR A 206 5.02 26.48 -4.17
N ASP A 207 3.71 26.67 -3.97
CA ASP A 207 3.11 27.62 -3.04
C ASP A 207 3.18 27.19 -1.57
N VAL A 208 3.43 25.91 -1.29
CA VAL A 208 3.56 25.38 0.07
C VAL A 208 5.04 25.34 0.48
N THR A 209 5.54 26.44 1.06
CA THR A 209 6.87 26.45 1.68
C THR A 209 6.80 25.96 3.13
N TRP A 210 7.33 24.76 3.39
CA TRP A 210 7.58 24.29 4.75
C TRP A 210 8.72 25.09 5.40
N ARG A 211 8.41 26.18 6.10
CA ARG A 211 9.39 26.85 6.96
C ARG A 211 9.62 26.03 8.21
N ARG A 212 10.73 25.29 8.24
CA ARG A 212 11.26 24.68 9.46
C ARG A 212 11.64 25.81 10.44
N ARG A 213 10.90 25.95 11.54
CA ARG A 213 11.36 26.82 12.65
C ARG A 213 12.67 26.23 13.20
N PRO A 214 13.76 27.01 13.35
CA PRO A 214 14.98 26.49 13.96
C PRO A 214 14.67 26.08 15.40
N ARG A 215 14.81 24.79 15.71
CA ARG A 215 14.95 24.34 17.10
C ARG A 215 16.40 24.56 17.49
N THR A 216 16.62 25.32 18.55
CA THR A 216 17.91 25.45 19.22
C THR A 216 18.45 24.07 19.58
N SER A 217 19.70 23.81 19.22
CA SER A 217 20.36 22.52 19.40
C SER A 217 20.67 22.26 20.87
N TRP A 218 20.12 21.18 21.42
CA TRP A 218 20.58 20.58 22.67
C TRP A 218 20.61 19.07 22.51
N TRP A 219 21.66 18.53 21.89
CA TRP A 219 21.99 17.10 22.00
C TRP A 219 23.50 16.91 21.96
N ASN A 220 24.10 16.83 23.15
CA ASN A 220 25.38 16.15 23.37
C ASN A 220 25.12 14.63 23.38
N GLY A 221 26.03 13.88 22.75
CA GLY A 221 25.79 12.52 22.28
C GLY A 221 25.72 11.41 23.33
N ARG A 222 25.20 10.25 22.87
CA ARG A 222 25.83 8.93 23.03
C ARG A 222 25.13 7.94 22.09
N ALA A 223 25.88 7.28 21.21
CA ALA A 223 25.37 6.21 20.37
C ALA A 223 25.27 4.92 21.20
N HIS A 224 24.05 4.49 21.51
CA HIS A 224 23.78 3.12 21.91
C HIS A 224 23.29 2.34 20.68
N ARG A 225 23.96 1.23 20.35
CA ARG A 225 23.45 0.23 19.42
C ARG A 225 22.20 -0.40 20.05
N THR A 226 21.05 -0.16 19.44
CA THR A 226 19.85 -0.97 19.65
C THR A 226 19.49 -1.59 18.31
N GLY A 227 19.57 -2.92 18.22
CA GLY A 227 18.96 -3.66 17.11
C GLY A 227 17.47 -3.37 17.09
N GLY A 228 16.97 -2.86 15.97
CA GLY A 228 15.56 -2.58 15.77
C GLY A 228 14.80 -3.88 15.55
N SER A 229 14.10 -4.33 16.59
CA SER A 229 12.94 -5.22 16.44
C SER A 229 11.77 -4.38 15.92
N CYS A 230 10.95 -4.95 15.03
CA CYS A 230 9.71 -4.37 14.53
C CYS A 230 8.62 -4.30 15.64
N HIS A 231 8.88 -3.57 16.71
CA HIS A 231 7.88 -3.06 17.64
C HIS A 231 8.07 -1.55 17.74
N SER A 232 7.17 -0.79 17.11
CA SER A 232 7.15 0.66 17.22
C SER A 232 6.79 1.06 18.66
N LYS A 233 7.65 1.86 19.30
CA LYS A 233 7.28 2.59 20.52
C LYS A 233 6.57 3.89 20.11
N GLU A 234 5.41 4.09 20.74
CA GLU A 234 4.37 5.07 20.41
C GLU A 234 4.79 6.55 20.46
N SER A 235 4.17 7.32 19.58
CA SER A 235 3.70 8.69 19.86
C SER A 235 2.21 8.72 19.51
N ARG A 236 1.37 9.26 20.39
CA ARG A 236 -0.10 9.17 20.34
C ARG A 236 -0.72 9.86 19.11
N VAL A 237 -0.70 9.14 17.99
CA VAL A 237 -1.71 9.10 16.93
C VAL A 237 -2.04 7.62 16.85
N LEU A 238 -3.32 7.25 16.91
CA LEU A 238 -3.71 5.85 16.86
C LEU A 238 -3.47 5.34 15.43
N TYR A 239 -2.24 4.88 15.16
CA TYR A 239 -1.95 4.05 14.01
C TYR A 239 -2.64 2.72 14.28
N VAL A 240 -3.78 2.47 13.63
CA VAL A 240 -4.28 1.10 13.57
C VAL A 240 -3.38 0.37 12.58
N HIS A 241 -2.29 -0.22 13.09
CA HIS A 241 -1.68 -1.37 12.45
C HIS A 241 -2.72 -2.48 12.54
N GLY A 242 -3.55 -2.61 11.50
CA GLY A 242 -4.04 -3.93 11.17
C GLY A 242 -2.83 -4.72 10.71
N GLU A 243 -2.45 -5.77 11.44
CA GLU A 243 -1.51 -6.77 10.94
C GLU A 243 -2.18 -7.48 9.77
N ASP A 244 -2.12 -6.85 8.60
CA ASP A 244 -2.50 -7.46 7.32
C ASP A 244 -1.21 -7.65 6.51
N PRO A 245 -0.84 -8.88 6.14
CA PRO A 245 0.44 -9.22 5.49
C PRO A 245 0.66 -8.59 4.09
N GLY A 246 -0.19 -7.66 3.64
CA GLY A 246 -0.15 -7.02 2.32
C GLY A 246 0.56 -5.66 2.22
N GLY A 247 1.08 -5.09 3.32
CA GLY A 247 1.85 -3.84 3.26
C GLY A 247 1.05 -2.58 2.89
N THR A 248 -0.28 -2.59 3.06
CA THR A 248 -1.12 -1.42 2.80
C THR A 248 -0.90 -0.36 3.88
N THR A 249 -0.57 0.88 3.48
CA THR A 249 -0.70 2.03 4.38
C THR A 249 -2.15 2.52 4.34
N VAL A 250 -2.99 1.97 5.23
CA VAL A 250 -4.33 2.51 5.49
C VAL A 250 -4.25 3.39 6.72
N LEU A 251 -4.69 4.63 6.59
CA LEU A 251 -4.86 5.51 7.74
C LEU A 251 -6.35 5.59 8.08
N ALA A 252 -6.75 4.74 9.03
CA ALA A 252 -8.06 4.69 9.63
C ALA A 252 -8.05 5.51 10.92
N PHE A 253 -9.02 6.41 11.10
CA PHE A 253 -9.07 7.29 12.28
C PHE A 253 -10.37 7.12 13.05
N LEU A 254 -10.25 7.12 14.38
CA LEU A 254 -11.37 7.12 15.30
C LEU A 254 -11.61 8.54 15.83
N GLY A 255 -12.86 9.00 15.79
CA GLY A 255 -13.31 10.17 16.53
C GLY A 255 -13.72 9.77 17.96
N ASN A 256 -13.57 10.69 18.92
CA ASN A 256 -14.16 10.50 20.25
C ASN A 256 -15.69 10.61 20.17
N ALA A 257 -16.37 9.74 20.94
CA ALA A 257 -17.79 9.82 21.20
C ALA A 257 -18.15 11.04 22.07
#